data_AF-A0A0B8ZWV4-F1
#
_entry.id   AF-A0A0B8ZWV4-F1
#
_cell.length_a   1.000
_cell.length_b   1.000
_cell.length_c   1.000
_cell.angle_alpha   90.00
_cell.angle_beta   90.00
_cell.angle_gamma   90.00
#
_symmetry.space_group_name_H-M   'P 1'
#
loop_
_entity.id
_entity.type
_entity.pdbx_description
1 polymer ?
#
loop_
_entity_poly.entity_id
_entity_poly.type
_entity_poly.pdbx_seq_one_letter_code
_entity_poly.pdbx_strand_id
1 'polypeptide(L)'
;MSEAKPVVEHGASIDNDNNRGRRPTYDWHTACSSIWGMLLRSELIPEVQADVEKALITLLAKGDKEPSVSTVRPYAKIIFQEYSKA
;
A
#
# COMPACT_ATOMS: atom_id res chain seq x y z
N MET A 1 8.66 1.34 39.50
CA MET A 1 9.65 1.53 38.43
C MET A 1 9.07 0.89 37.19
N SER A 2 8.70 1.70 36.19
CA SER A 2 7.98 1.23 34.99
C SER A 2 8.91 0.44 34.07
N GLU A 3 8.52 -0.80 33.77
CA GLU A 3 9.22 -1.71 32.89
C GLU A 3 8.84 -1.39 31.43
N ALA A 4 9.83 -0.94 30.64
CA ALA A 4 9.65 -0.58 29.25
C ALA A 4 9.48 -1.84 28.40
N LYS A 5 8.33 -1.96 27.72
CA LYS A 5 8.06 -3.04 26.77
C LYS A 5 8.91 -2.84 25.50
N PRO A 6 9.54 -3.88 24.94
CA PRO A 6 10.27 -3.75 23.69
C PRO A 6 9.28 -3.45 22.56
N VAL A 7 9.52 -2.34 21.86
CA VAL A 7 8.84 -1.98 20.63
C VAL A 7 9.19 -3.03 19.57
N VAL A 8 8.20 -3.77 19.10
CA VAL A 8 8.33 -4.73 18.00
C VAL A 8 8.46 -3.95 16.70
N GLU A 9 9.71 -3.69 16.33
CA GLU A 9 10.10 -3.14 15.04
C GLU A 9 9.74 -4.16 13.94
N HIS A 10 8.58 -3.98 13.30
CA HIS A 10 8.23 -4.74 12.09
C HIS A 10 8.93 -4.11 10.88
N GLY A 11 10.25 -4.14 10.89
CA GLY A 11 11.07 -3.90 9.70
C GLY A 11 11.06 -5.14 8.82
N ALA A 12 10.02 -5.31 8.01
CA ALA A 12 10.04 -6.31 6.94
C ALA A 12 10.94 -5.81 5.80
N SER A 13 12.26 -5.99 5.95
CA SER A 13 13.19 -5.92 4.83
C SER A 13 12.88 -7.05 3.86
N ILE A 14 12.15 -6.74 2.79
CA ILE A 14 12.07 -7.63 1.64
C ILE A 14 13.22 -7.24 0.72
N ASP A 15 14.41 -7.74 1.05
CA ASP A 15 15.54 -7.79 0.13
C ASP A 15 15.15 -8.70 -1.02
N ASN A 16 14.65 -8.12 -2.11
CA ASN A 16 14.52 -8.80 -3.37
C ASN A 16 15.83 -8.61 -4.13
N ASP A 17 16.76 -9.54 -3.87
CA ASP A 17 18.01 -9.73 -4.59
C ASP A 17 17.72 -9.91 -6.08
N ASN A 18 17.67 -8.79 -6.80
CA ASN A 18 17.65 -8.73 -8.27
C ASN A 18 18.60 -7.62 -8.70
N ASN A 19 19.89 -7.91 -8.49
CA ASN A 19 21.04 -7.05 -8.71
C ASN A 19 21.36 -6.74 -10.20
N ARG A 20 20.36 -6.67 -11.10
CA ARG A 20 20.52 -6.30 -12.53
C ARG A 20 19.23 -5.74 -13.14
N GLY A 21 18.82 -4.54 -12.78
CA GLY A 21 17.69 -3.89 -13.43
C GLY A 21 17.30 -2.59 -12.75
N ARG A 22 16.87 -1.60 -13.53
CA ARG A 22 16.34 -0.33 -13.03
C ARG A 22 15.38 -0.59 -11.85
N ARG A 23 15.55 0.12 -10.73
CA ARG A 23 14.63 0.04 -9.58
C ARG A 23 13.19 0.19 -10.09
N PRO A 24 12.24 -0.64 -9.65
CA PRO A 24 10.86 -0.51 -10.05
C PRO A 24 10.37 0.91 -9.74
N THR A 25 9.63 1.50 -10.67
CA THR A 25 9.17 2.90 -10.57
C THR A 25 8.33 3.14 -9.32
N TYR A 26 7.64 2.12 -8.82
CA TYR A 26 6.74 2.19 -7.66
C TYR A 26 6.97 1.01 -6.73
N ASP A 27 6.99 1.28 -5.43
CA ASP A 27 6.93 0.24 -4.40
C ASP A 27 5.47 -0.15 -4.12
N TRP A 28 4.97 -1.09 -4.91
CA TRP A 28 3.60 -1.60 -4.80
C TRP A 28 3.34 -2.33 -3.48
N HIS A 29 4.35 -2.98 -2.90
CA HIS A 29 4.19 -3.74 -1.66
C HIS A 29 3.93 -2.79 -0.48
N THR A 30 4.75 -1.75 -0.35
CA THR A 30 4.57 -0.69 0.65
C THR A 30 3.26 0.07 0.42
N ALA A 31 2.91 0.34 -0.84
CA ALA A 31 1.66 1.03 -1.16
C ALA A 31 0.41 0.22 -0.76
N CYS A 32 0.35 -1.06 -1.15
CA CYS A 32 -0.77 -1.94 -0.80
C CYS A 32 -0.89 -2.12 0.72
N SER A 33 0.24 -2.35 1.41
CA SER A 33 0.27 -2.48 2.87
C SER A 33 -0.27 -1.22 3.57
N SER A 34 0.08 -0.05 3.05
CA SER A 34 -0.40 1.23 3.58
C SER A 34 -1.91 1.40 3.39
N ILE A 35 -2.44 1.05 2.22
CA ILE A 35 -3.89 1.08 1.95
C ILE A 35 -4.64 0.15 2.90
N TRP A 36 -4.16 -1.09 3.07
CA TRP A 36 -4.77 -2.01 4.04
C TRP A 36 -4.77 -1.44 5.46
N GLY A 37 -3.67 -0.80 5.87
CA GLY A 37 -3.63 -0.10 7.15
C GLY A 37 -4.68 0.99 7.28
N MET A 38 -4.90 1.80 6.23
CA MET A 38 -5.92 2.85 6.22
C MET A 38 -7.34 2.27 6.29
N LEU A 39 -7.62 1.19 5.57
CA LEU A 39 -8.90 0.48 5.60
C LEU A 39 -9.21 -0.05 7.01
N LEU A 40 -8.25 -0.75 7.62
CA LEU A 40 -8.40 -1.36 8.94
C LEU A 40 -8.51 -0.34 10.08
N ARG A 41 -7.92 0.86 9.91
CA ARG A 41 -8.07 1.98 10.86
C ARG A 41 -9.28 2.87 10.56
N SER A 42 -10.08 2.54 9.54
CA SER A 42 -11.20 3.35 9.06
C SER A 42 -10.80 4.78 8.63
N GLU A 43 -9.53 4.98 8.26
CA GLU A 43 -9.03 6.23 7.65
C GLU A 43 -9.44 6.33 6.18
N LEU A 44 -9.66 5.18 5.55
CA LEU A 44 -10.23 5.04 4.21
C LEU A 44 -11.43 4.10 4.31
N ILE A 45 -12.61 4.57 3.91
CA ILE A 45 -13.83 3.75 3.84
C ILE A 45 -14.30 3.79 2.38
N PRO A 46 -13.86 2.83 1.54
CA PRO A 46 -14.15 2.86 0.12
C PRO A 46 -15.59 2.42 -0.12
N GLU A 47 -16.39 3.25 -0.79
CA GLU A 47 -17.73 2.88 -1.24
C GLU A 47 -17.66 2.18 -2.61
N VAL A 48 -16.67 2.59 -3.42
CA VAL A 48 -16.41 2.02 -4.75
C VAL A 48 -14.92 1.77 -4.96
N GLN A 49 -14.58 0.88 -5.89
CA GLN A 49 -13.19 0.58 -6.25
C GLN A 49 -12.38 1.85 -6.61
N ALA A 50 -13.03 2.85 -7.21
CA ALA A 50 -12.40 4.11 -7.60
C ALA A 50 -11.81 4.89 -6.40
N ASP A 51 -12.33 4.70 -5.18
CA ASP A 51 -11.79 5.34 -3.98
C ASP A 51 -10.45 4.75 -3.59
N VAL A 52 -10.32 3.42 -3.74
CA VAL A 52 -9.04 2.70 -3.56
C VAL A 52 -8.04 3.09 -4.65
N GLU A 53 -8.49 3.27 -5.90
CA GLU A 53 -7.65 3.76 -7.00
C GLU A 53 -7.07 5.14 -6.68
N LYS A 54 -7.92 6.10 -6.25
CA LYS A 54 -7.49 7.46 -5.86
C LYS A 54 -6.50 7.44 -4.70
N ALA A 55 -6.74 6.58 -3.69
CA ALA A 55 -5.85 6.45 -2.55
C ALA A 55 -4.47 5.91 -2.97
N LEU A 56 -4.42 4.89 -3.84
CA LEU A 56 -3.17 4.36 -4.39
C LEU A 56 -2.42 5.40 -5.22
N ILE A 57 -3.12 6.14 -6.09
CA ILE A 57 -2.51 7.22 -6.88
C ILE A 57 -1.91 8.28 -5.96
N THR A 58 -2.68 8.74 -4.96
CA THR A 58 -2.23 9.77 -4.01
C THR A 58 -1.01 9.32 -3.21
N LEU A 59 -0.97 8.05 -2.80
CA LEU A 59 0.14 7.49 -2.05
C LEU A 59 1.41 7.36 -2.89
N LEU A 60 1.27 6.89 -4.13
CA LEU A 60 2.40 6.68 -5.05
C LEU A 60 2.90 7.98 -5.69
N ALA A 61 2.02 8.97 -5.89
CA ALA A 61 2.38 10.28 -6.41
C ALA A 61 3.37 11.02 -5.50
N LYS A 62 3.40 10.72 -4.19
CA LYS A 62 4.39 11.29 -3.26
C LYS A 62 5.83 10.81 -3.49
N GLY A 63 6.02 9.69 -4.21
CA GLY A 63 7.30 9.01 -4.32
C GLY A 63 8.16 9.41 -5.52
N ASP A 64 7.54 9.65 -6.69
CA ASP A 64 8.29 9.96 -7.93
C ASP A 64 7.39 10.52 -9.05
N LYS A 65 6.55 9.64 -9.61
CA LYS A 65 5.67 9.92 -10.74
C LYS A 65 4.26 9.49 -10.41
N GLU A 66 3.26 10.26 -10.80
CA GLU A 66 1.88 9.83 -10.61
C GLU A 66 1.58 8.61 -11.50
N PRO A 67 1.17 7.46 -10.93
CA PRO A 67 0.77 6.31 -11.74
C PRO A 67 -0.57 6.59 -12.40
N SER A 68 -0.74 6.10 -13.63
CA SER A 68 -2.03 6.20 -14.31
C SER A 68 -3.07 5.28 -13.67
N VAL A 69 -4.35 5.60 -13.85
CA VAL A 69 -5.47 4.79 -13.35
C VAL A 69 -5.37 3.33 -13.81
N SER A 70 -5.01 3.08 -15.06
CA SER A 70 -4.86 1.71 -15.58
C SER A 70 -3.73 0.93 -14.89
N THR A 71 -2.72 1.63 -14.36
CA THR A 71 -1.63 1.03 -13.60
C THR A 71 -2.07 0.60 -12.20
N VAL A 72 -2.86 1.42 -11.50
CA VAL A 72 -3.32 1.12 -10.13
C VAL A 72 -4.54 0.19 -10.09
N ARG A 73 -5.37 0.20 -11.15
CA ARG A 73 -6.63 -0.54 -11.26
C ARG A 73 -6.55 -2.03 -10.88
N PRO A 74 -5.58 -2.84 -11.36
CA PRO A 74 -5.54 -4.25 -10.99
C PRO A 74 -5.32 -4.45 -9.48
N TYR A 75 -4.51 -3.61 -8.84
CA TYR A 75 -4.26 -3.66 -7.40
C TYR A 75 -5.47 -3.18 -6.61
N ALA A 76 -6.06 -2.04 -7.00
CA ALA A 76 -7.25 -1.49 -6.38
C ALA A 76 -8.42 -2.47 -6.42
N LYS A 77 -8.61 -3.17 -7.54
CA LYS A 77 -9.63 -4.21 -7.70
C LYS A 77 -9.45 -5.33 -6.69
N ILE A 78 -8.25 -5.88 -6.56
CA ILE A 78 -7.97 -6.97 -5.61
C ILE A 78 -8.27 -6.50 -4.18
N ILE A 79 -7.73 -5.34 -3.79
CA ILE A 79 -7.92 -4.80 -2.44
C ILE A 79 -9.41 -4.58 -2.15
N PHE A 80 -10.14 -3.92 -3.06
CA PHE A 80 -11.56 -3.64 -2.87
C PHE A 80 -12.38 -4.93 -2.79
N GLN A 81 -12.11 -5.89 -3.68
CA GLN A 81 -12.81 -7.19 -3.67
C GLN A 81 -12.57 -7.97 -2.39
N GLU A 82 -11.36 -7.96 -1.84
CA GLU A 82 -11.08 -8.62 -0.55
C GLU A 82 -11.71 -7.86 0.62
N TYR A 83 -11.66 -6.52 0.61
CA TYR A 83 -12.28 -5.69 1.66
C TYR A 83 -13.81 -5.86 1.69
N SER A 84 -14.47 -5.92 0.53
CA SER A 84 -15.94 -6.08 0.45
C SER A 84 -16.46 -7.46 0.87
N LYS A 85 -15.58 -8.45 1.06
CA LYS A 85 -15.97 -9.78 1.58
C LYS A 85 -15.99 -9.83 3.10
N ALA A 86 -15.22 -8.95 3.76
CA ALA A 86 -15.05 -8.90 5.20
C ALA A 86 -16.25 -8.20 5.87
#